data_AF-A0A3D1BBJ2-F1
#
_entry.id   AF-A0A3D1BBJ2-F1
#
_cell.length_a   1.000
_cell.length_b   1.000
_cell.length_c   1.000
_cell.angle_alpha   90.00
_cell.angle_beta   90.00
_cell.angle_gamma   90.00
#
_symmetry.space_group_name_H-M   'P 1'
#
loop_
_entity.id
_entity.type
_entity.pdbx_description
1 polymer ?
#
loop_
_entity_poly.entity_id
_entity_poly.type
_entity_poly.pdbx_seq_one_letter_code
_entity_poly.pdbx_strand_id
1 'polypeptide(L)'
;MNIVEALRLPLSEDLSGFIALLHRLQVPCRVSEESGEQVLRVPAATAEQVRELYQRYPRGDGAVVAEQPARRGGGFLASLRRSPLTAAVLLLTMIAAA
;
A
#
# COMPACT_ATOMS: atom_id res chain seq x y z
N MET A 1 -3.61 17.45 -3.00
CA MET A 1 -2.63 16.45 -3.49
C MET A 1 -3.33 15.56 -4.51
N ASN A 2 -3.07 15.71 -5.80
CA ASN A 2 -3.77 14.93 -6.84
C ASN A 2 -3.13 13.53 -6.94
N ILE A 3 -3.89 12.49 -6.61
CA ILE A 3 -3.45 11.09 -6.69
C ILE A 3 -4.00 10.54 -7.99
N VAL A 4 -3.12 10.03 -8.86
CA VAL A 4 -3.48 9.48 -10.15
C VAL A 4 -3.01 8.03 -10.26
N GLU A 5 -3.66 7.28 -11.15
CA GLU A 5 -3.21 5.95 -11.53
C GLU A 5 -1.92 6.05 -12.34
N ALA A 6 -0.85 5.42 -11.84
CA ALA A 6 0.40 5.27 -12.57
C ALA A 6 0.47 3.94 -13.31
N LEU A 7 0.07 2.84 -12.66
CA LEU A 7 0.15 1.50 -13.22
C LEU A 7 -1.10 0.67 -12.90
N ARG A 8 -1.45 -0.20 -13.84
CA ARG A 8 -2.48 -1.22 -13.69
C ARG A 8 -1.93 -2.53 -14.22
N LEU A 9 -1.95 -3.56 -13.39
CA LEU A 9 -1.36 -4.87 -13.67
C LEU A 9 -2.29 -5.97 -13.16
N PRO A 10 -2.29 -7.16 -13.77
CA PRO A 10 -3.15 -8.24 -13.32
C PRO A 10 -2.79 -8.68 -11.89
N LEU A 11 -3.75 -9.19 -11.12
CA LEU A 11 -3.50 -9.77 -9.79
C LEU A 11 -2.53 -10.98 -9.82
N SER A 12 -2.34 -11.58 -11.00
CA SER A 12 -1.39 -12.67 -11.20
C SER A 12 0.08 -12.21 -11.20
N GLU A 13 0.33 -10.91 -11.34
CA GLU A 13 1.68 -10.36 -11.39
C GLU A 13 2.15 -9.89 -10.00
N ASP A 14 3.36 -10.27 -9.60
CA ASP A 14 3.88 -9.88 -8.29
C ASP A 14 4.49 -8.48 -8.31
N LEU A 15 3.76 -7.54 -7.70
CA LEU A 15 4.19 -6.14 -7.52
C LEU A 15 5.01 -5.92 -6.25
N SER A 16 5.19 -6.93 -5.39
CA SER A 16 5.79 -6.77 -4.06
C SER A 16 7.20 -6.21 -4.11
N GLY A 17 8.03 -6.69 -5.05
CA GLY A 17 9.40 -6.19 -5.25
C GLY A 17 9.44 -4.72 -5.68
N PHE A 18 8.53 -4.32 -6.56
CA PHE A 18 8.44 -2.94 -7.02
C PHE A 18 7.90 -2.00 -5.92
N ILE A 19 6.91 -2.44 -5.15
CA ILE A 19 6.39 -1.68 -3.99
C ILE A 19 7.50 -1.49 -2.93
N ALA A 20 8.33 -2.50 -2.68
CA ALA A 20 9.46 -2.39 -1.76
C ALA A 20 10.49 -1.35 -2.23
N LEU A 21 10.75 -1.29 -3.55
CA LEU A 21 11.60 -0.26 -4.15
C LEU A 21 11.00 1.14 -3.96
N LEU A 22 9.72 1.33 -4.24
CA LEU A 22 9.03 2.62 -4.05
C LEU A 22 9.07 3.09 -2.60
N HIS A 23 8.90 2.17 -1.65
CA HIS A 23 8.99 2.48 -0.23
C HIS A 23 10.40 2.91 0.17
N ARG A 24 11.45 2.24 -0.35
CA ARG A 24 12.86 2.64 -0.13
C ARG A 24 13.15 4.04 -0.67
N LEU A 25 12.54 4.39 -1.80
CA LEU A 25 12.63 5.72 -2.41
C LEU A 25 11.71 6.76 -1.73
N GLN A 26 10.98 6.38 -0.68
CA GLN A 26 10.01 7.23 0.03
C GLN A 26 8.93 7.82 -0.89
N VAL A 27 8.59 7.12 -1.98
CA VAL A 27 7.53 7.54 -2.90
C VAL A 27 6.18 7.14 -2.29
N PRO A 28 5.30 8.11 -1.99
CA PRO A 28 3.98 7.78 -1.46
C PRO A 28 3.15 7.07 -2.54
N CYS A 29 2.86 5.80 -2.31
CA CYS A 29 2.07 4.97 -3.22
C CYS A 29 0.91 4.27 -2.51
N ARG A 30 -0.21 4.10 -3.21
CA ARG A 30 -1.35 3.30 -2.78
C ARG A 30 -1.65 2.24 -3.81
N VAL A 31 -1.81 1.00 -3.38
CA VAL A 31 -2.26 -0.10 -4.23
C VAL A 31 -3.70 -0.41 -3.90
N SER A 32 -4.50 -0.71 -4.91
CA SER A 32 -5.89 -1.12 -4.73
C SER A 32 -6.25 -2.18 -5.76
N GLU A 33 -7.09 -3.12 -5.36
CA GLU A 33 -7.54 -4.20 -6.23
C GLU A 33 -8.89 -3.78 -6.85
N GLU A 34 -8.93 -3.69 -8.17
CA GLU A 34 -10.11 -3.27 -8.93
C GLU A 34 -10.34 -4.26 -10.07
N SER A 35 -11.50 -4.93 -10.07
CA SER A 35 -11.93 -5.83 -11.16
C SER A 35 -10.94 -6.95 -11.54
N GLY A 36 -10.15 -7.45 -10.59
CA GLY A 36 -9.15 -8.48 -10.86
C GLY A 36 -7.75 -7.94 -11.20
N GLU A 37 -7.58 -6.62 -11.15
CA GLU A 37 -6.33 -5.91 -11.44
C GLU A 37 -5.82 -5.17 -10.19
N GLN A 38 -4.51 -5.03 -10.08
CA GLN A 38 -3.80 -4.20 -9.11
C GLN A 38 -3.57 -2.82 -9.71
N VAL A 39 -4.16 -1.80 -9.09
CA VAL A 39 -4.05 -0.40 -9.47
C VAL A 39 -3.10 0.32 -8.51
N LEU A 40 -1.95 0.73 -9.02
CA LEU A 40 -0.96 1.55 -8.32
C LEU A 40 -1.25 3.04 -8.55
N ARG A 41 -1.57 3.72 -7.46
CA ARG A 41 -1.87 5.14 -7.40
C ARG A 41 -0.76 5.91 -6.68
N VAL A 42 -0.31 7.00 -7.29
CA VAL A 42 0.78 7.86 -6.79
C VAL A 42 0.44 9.34 -7.05
N PRO A 43 1.11 10.30 -6.40
CA PRO A 43 0.93 11.71 -6.74
C PRO A 43 1.26 11.98 -8.21
N ALA A 44 0.46 12.84 -8.86
CA ALA A 44 0.64 13.18 -10.28
C ALA A 44 2.07 13.62 -10.65
N ALA A 45 2.74 14.34 -9.74
CA ALA A 45 4.12 14.79 -9.93
C ALA A 45 5.15 13.65 -10.07
N THR A 46 4.83 12.46 -9.56
CA THR A 46 5.72 11.29 -9.56
C THR A 46 5.19 10.16 -10.45
N ALA A 47 4.02 10.33 -11.08
CA ALA A 47 3.37 9.29 -11.86
C ALA A 47 4.21 8.84 -13.07
N GLU A 48 4.73 9.79 -13.85
CA GLU A 48 5.61 9.49 -14.99
C GLU A 48 6.91 8.85 -14.54
N GLN A 49 7.53 9.37 -13.47
CA GLN A 49 8.75 8.79 -12.92
C GLN A 49 8.56 7.34 -12.45
N VAL A 50 7.42 7.02 -11.83
CA VAL A 50 7.08 5.66 -11.39
C VAL A 50 6.87 4.74 -12.58
N ARG A 51 6.24 5.22 -13.66
CA ARG A 51 6.10 4.46 -14.91
C ARG A 51 7.45 4.12 -15.53
N GLU A 52 8.33 5.10 -15.67
CA GLU A 52 9.69 4.89 -16.18
C GLU A 52 10.49 3.94 -15.28
N LEU A 53 10.35 4.08 -13.96
CA LEU A 53 11.02 3.22 -12.99
C LEU A 53 10.55 1.77 -13.14
N TYR A 54 9.25 1.54 -13.34
CA TYR A 54 8.71 0.21 -13.55
C TYR A 54 9.19 -0.41 -14.87
N GLN A 55 9.28 0.37 -15.95
CA GLN A 55 9.84 -0.12 -17.23
C GLN A 55 11.29 -0.58 -17.09
N ARG A 56 12.09 0.11 -16.26
CA ARG A 56 13.50 -0.23 -16.03
C ARG A 56 13.69 -1.35 -15.01
N TYR A 57 12.82 -1.43 -14.00
CA TYR A 57 12.90 -2.37 -12.89
C TYR A 57 11.55 -3.03 -12.59
N PRO A 58 11.00 -3.85 -13.52
CA PRO A 58 9.66 -4.43 -13.35
C PRO A 58 9.58 -5.40 -12.16
N ARG A 59 10.68 -6.08 -11.84
CA ARG A 59 10.79 -6.95 -10.65
C ARG A 59 11.31 -6.22 -9.40
N GLY A 60 11.54 -4.92 -9.48
CA GLY A 60 12.29 -4.14 -8.50
C GLY A 60 13.81 -4.21 -8.70
N ASP A 61 14.52 -3.50 -7.84
CA ASP A 61 15.97 -3.63 -7.64
C ASP A 61 16.21 -4.98 -6.96
N GLY A 62 16.84 -5.94 -7.64
CA GLY A 62 17.18 -7.26 -7.10
C GLY A 62 18.08 -7.27 -5.85
N ALA A 63 18.40 -6.11 -5.27
CA ALA A 63 19.01 -5.98 -3.96
C ALA A 63 18.06 -6.49 -2.88
N VAL A 64 18.29 -7.75 -2.50
CA VAL A 64 18.05 -8.38 -1.20
C VAL A 64 16.77 -7.91 -0.52
N VAL A 65 15.73 -8.75 -0.61
CA VAL A 65 14.50 -8.69 0.16
C VAL A 65 14.84 -8.60 1.65
N ALA A 66 15.11 -7.40 2.15
CA ALA A 66 15.00 -7.10 3.56
C ALA A 66 13.52 -7.25 3.85
N GLU A 67 13.19 -8.25 4.67
CA GLU A 67 11.85 -8.63 5.11
C GLU A 67 11.09 -7.40 5.62
N GLN A 68 10.52 -6.63 4.70
CA GLN A 68 9.57 -5.59 5.03
C GLN A 68 8.29 -6.33 5.32
N PRO A 69 7.70 -6.16 6.52
CA PRO A 69 6.51 -6.87 6.89
C PRO A 69 5.48 -6.54 5.82
N ALA A 70 5.09 -7.54 5.03
CA ALA A 70 4.11 -7.42 3.97
C ALA A 70 2.95 -6.66 4.58
N ARG A 71 2.82 -5.37 4.21
CA ARG A 71 1.74 -4.55 4.69
C ARG A 71 0.55 -5.03 3.91
N ARG A 72 -0.06 -6.12 4.42
CA ARG A 72 -1.39 -6.59 4.06
C ARG A 72 -2.20 -5.33 3.85
N GLY A 73 -2.68 -5.16 2.61
CA GLY A 73 -3.48 -4.04 2.19
C GLY A 73 -4.41 -3.64 3.33
N GLY A 74 -4.37 -2.37 3.71
CA GLY A 74 -5.05 -1.83 4.86
C GLY A 74 -6.56 -2.02 4.76
N GLY A 75 -7.02 -3.23 5.04
CA GLY A 75 -8.35 -3.49 5.56
C GLY A 75 -8.38 -2.88 6.95
N PHE A 76 -9.43 -2.08 7.18
CA PHE A 76 -9.74 -1.38 8.42
C PHE A 76 -9.65 -2.23 9.72
N LEU A 77 -9.52 -3.56 9.60
CA LEU A 77 -9.35 -4.51 10.71
C LEU A 77 -7.98 -4.47 11.41
N ALA A 78 -6.91 -4.03 10.74
CA ALA A 78 -5.56 -4.02 11.35
C ALA A 78 -5.34 -2.86 12.34
N SER A 79 -6.10 -1.77 12.24
CA SER A 79 -6.02 -0.63 13.16
C SER A 79 -6.56 -0.94 14.55
N LEU A 80 -7.55 -1.83 14.67
CA LEU A 80 -8.16 -2.19 15.97
C LEU A 80 -7.20 -2.98 16.88
N ARG A 81 -6.22 -3.69 16.31
CA ARG A 81 -5.27 -4.50 17.08
C ARG A 81 -4.05 -3.74 17.60
N ARG A 82 -3.81 -2.51 17.13
CA ARG A 82 -2.57 -1.77 17.43
C ARG A 82 -2.71 -0.76 18.58
N SER A 83 -3.89 -0.60 19.17
CA SER A 83 -4.12 0.30 20.29
C SER A 83 -5.17 -0.27 21.25
N PRO A 84 -4.76 -1.03 22.29
CA PRO A 84 -5.67 -1.59 23.30
C PRO A 84 -6.45 -0.50 24.05
N LEU A 85 -5.92 0.73 24.07
CA LEU A 85 -6.54 1.89 24.72
C LEU A 85 -7.79 2.38 23.98
N THR A 86 -7.82 2.40 22.65
CA THR A 86 -9.01 2.79 21.87
C THR A 86 -10.10 1.72 21.87
N ALA A 87 -9.73 0.44 21.94
CA ALA A 87 -10.70 -0.65 22.10
C ALA A 87 -11.40 -0.56 23.46
N ALA A 88 -10.66 -0.23 24.53
CA ALA A 88 -11.22 -0.03 25.87
C ALA A 88 -12.20 1.16 25.92
N VAL A 89 -11.85 2.28 25.28
CA VAL A 89 -12.74 3.45 25.19
C VAL A 89 -14.04 3.11 24.45
N LEU A 90 -13.99 2.45 23.30
CA LEU A 90 -15.19 2.04 22.55
C LEU A 90 -16.12 1.13 23.36
N LEU A 91 -15.56 0.18 24.11
CA LEU A 91 -16.31 -0.72 24.99
C LEU A 91 -16.99 0.03 26.13
N LEU A 92 -16.27 0.94 26.79
CA LEU A 92 -16.83 1.80 27.84
C LEU A 92 -17.98 2.67 27.32
N THR A 93 -17.86 3.24 26.13
CA THR A 93 -18.94 4.06 25.54
C THR A 93 -20.17 3.22 25.20
N MET A 94 -20.00 1.98 24.71
CA MET A 94 -21.15 1.10 24.45
C MET A 94 -21.90 0.73 25.72
N ILE A 95 -21.20 0.52 26.83
CA ILE A 95 -21.83 0.20 28.13
C ILE A 95 -22.54 1.43 28.72
N ALA A 96 -21.97 2.63 28.57
CA ALA A 96 -22.60 3.86 29.05
C ALA A 96 -23.81 4.31 28.21
N ALA A 97 -23.90 3.88 26.94
CA ALA A 97 -25.01 4.18 26.04
C ALA A 97 -26.14 3.15 26.08
N ALA A 98 -26.00 2.06 26.86
CA ALA A 98 -27.03 1.05 27.11
C ALA A 98 -27.79 1.35 28.40
#